data_AF-X1KHT0-F1
#
_entry.id   AF-X1KHT0-F1
#
_cell.length_a   1.000
_cell.length_b   1.000
_cell.length_c   1.000
_cell.angle_alpha   90.00
_cell.angle_beta   90.00
_cell.angle_gamma   90.00
#
_symmetry.space_group_name_H-M   'P 1'
#
loop_
_entity.id
_entity.type
_entity.pdbx_description
1 polymer ?
#
loop_
_entity_poly.entity_id
_entity_poly.type
_entity_poly.pdbx_seq_one_letter_code
_entity_poly.pdbx_strand_id
1 'polypeptide(L)'
;VREGDQDHLGEVAEGNRRVINARLTDAIFFLEEDRKTPLDKRVSELKEMIAQEKLGSYYDKTLRLVKLASGIASRLGRSEKIKEKVKEAAYLCKADLITQMVKEFPSLHGIMGQEYALQSGKDQEVAQAILEHRMPRFSGDGLPHTEAGAILALTDKVDTLVGSFWAGFVPSGAGDPWGLRREAQGIVEIIL
;
A
#
# COMPACT_ATOMS: atom_id res chain seq x y z
N VAL A 1 10.17 -19.75 -16.03
CA VAL A 1 11.24 -20.76 -16.04
C VAL A 1 10.69 -21.97 -16.77
N ARG A 2 11.29 -22.39 -17.89
CA ARG A 2 10.84 -23.55 -18.67
C ARG A 2 11.79 -24.71 -18.35
N GLU A 3 11.24 -25.79 -17.81
CA GLU A 3 11.87 -27.11 -17.79
C GLU A 3 10.96 -28.03 -18.61
N GLY A 4 11.38 -28.41 -19.84
CA GLY A 4 10.63 -29.35 -20.68
C GLY A 4 10.85 -29.22 -22.19
N ASP A 5 10.78 -30.37 -22.87
CA ASP A 5 10.87 -30.63 -24.32
C ASP A 5 9.81 -29.84 -25.14
N GLN A 6 9.87 -29.90 -26.48
CA GLN A 6 8.91 -29.31 -27.42
C GLN A 6 7.66 -30.17 -27.67
N ASP A 7 7.58 -31.35 -27.07
CA ASP A 7 6.42 -32.22 -27.20
C ASP A 7 5.23 -31.74 -26.33
N HIS A 8 3.99 -31.99 -26.78
CA HIS A 8 2.73 -31.69 -26.09
C HIS A 8 2.45 -30.20 -25.76
N LEU A 9 3.03 -29.25 -26.50
CA LEU A 9 2.81 -27.80 -26.29
C LEU A 9 1.33 -27.38 -26.26
N GLY A 10 0.47 -28.04 -27.04
CA GLY A 10 -0.98 -27.77 -27.04
C GLY A 10 -1.66 -28.14 -25.73
N GLU A 11 -1.30 -29.27 -25.12
CA GLU A 11 -1.85 -29.70 -23.83
C GLU A 11 -1.33 -28.82 -22.68
N VAL A 12 -0.05 -28.42 -22.73
CA VAL A 12 0.54 -27.46 -21.80
C VAL A 12 -0.16 -26.10 -21.90
N ALA A 13 -0.42 -25.61 -23.12
CA ALA A 13 -1.14 -24.36 -23.34
C ALA A 13 -2.57 -24.41 -22.81
N GLU A 14 -3.29 -25.52 -23.04
CA GLU A 14 -4.65 -25.70 -22.52
C GLU A 14 -4.68 -25.85 -20.99
N GLY A 15 -3.69 -26.54 -20.42
CA GLY A 15 -3.47 -26.60 -18.97
C GLY A 15 -3.26 -25.22 -18.37
N ASN A 16 -2.34 -24.43 -18.94
CA ASN A 16 -2.08 -23.05 -18.50
C ASN A 16 -3.33 -22.18 -18.64
N ARG A 17 -4.10 -22.31 -19.73
CA ARG A 17 -5.35 -21.57 -19.92
C ARG A 17 -6.36 -21.89 -18.82
N ARG A 18 -6.54 -23.17 -18.47
CA ARG A 18 -7.44 -23.58 -17.38
C ARG A 18 -7.02 -22.97 -16.04
N VAL A 19 -5.72 -22.98 -15.73
CA VAL A 19 -5.18 -22.38 -14.50
C VAL A 19 -5.39 -20.86 -14.47
N ILE A 20 -5.08 -20.16 -15.56
CA ILE A 20 -5.26 -18.70 -15.66
C ILE A 20 -6.75 -18.34 -15.54
N ASN A 21 -7.64 -19.05 -16.23
CA ASN A 21 -9.07 -18.80 -16.17
C ASN A 21 -9.61 -18.97 -14.74
N ALA A 22 -9.26 -20.06 -14.06
CA ALA A 22 -9.67 -20.26 -12.66
C ALA A 22 -9.20 -19.09 -11.78
N ARG A 23 -7.93 -18.68 -11.93
CA ARG A 23 -7.36 -17.57 -11.15
C ARG A 23 -8.04 -16.23 -11.41
N LEU A 24 -8.43 -15.95 -12.67
CA LEU A 24 -9.17 -14.74 -13.04
C LEU A 24 -10.59 -14.78 -12.51
N THR A 25 -11.26 -15.94 -12.51
CA THR A 25 -12.58 -16.11 -11.92
C THR A 25 -12.56 -15.81 -10.42
N ASP A 26 -11.57 -16.34 -9.69
CA ASP A 26 -11.40 -16.03 -8.26
C ASP A 26 -11.18 -14.53 -8.04
N ALA A 27 -10.31 -13.90 -8.85
CA ALA A 27 -10.06 -12.46 -8.76
C ALA A 27 -11.33 -11.62 -9.00
N ILE A 28 -12.16 -11.98 -9.99
CA ILE A 28 -13.45 -11.31 -10.24
C ILE A 28 -14.37 -11.46 -9.02
N PHE A 29 -14.46 -12.67 -8.46
CA PHE A 29 -15.27 -12.92 -7.27
C PHE A 29 -14.83 -12.05 -6.08
N PHE A 30 -13.52 -12.00 -5.79
CA PHE A 30 -12.99 -11.15 -4.71
C PHE A 30 -13.27 -9.67 -4.96
N LEU A 31 -13.11 -9.22 -6.21
CA LEU A 31 -13.41 -7.84 -6.57
C LEU A 31 -14.89 -7.52 -6.31
N GLU A 32 -15.81 -8.36 -6.79
CA GLU A 32 -17.26 -8.16 -6.60
C GLU A 32 -17.67 -8.18 -5.13
N GLU A 33 -17.07 -9.07 -4.33
CA GLU A 33 -17.33 -9.14 -2.89
C GLU A 33 -16.79 -7.90 -2.17
N ASP A 34 -15.56 -7.50 -2.48
CA ASP A 34 -14.90 -6.37 -1.82
C ASP A 34 -15.65 -5.06 -2.08
N ARG A 35 -16.22 -4.91 -3.28
CA ARG A 35 -17.01 -3.76 -3.75
C ARG A 35 -18.30 -3.50 -2.98
N LYS A 36 -18.81 -4.49 -2.24
CA LYS A 36 -20.06 -4.35 -1.46
C LYS A 36 -19.89 -3.43 -0.24
N THR A 37 -18.66 -3.29 0.25
CA THR A 37 -18.37 -2.48 1.45
C THR A 37 -17.42 -1.33 1.09
N PRO A 38 -17.83 -0.07 1.30
CA PRO A 38 -16.97 1.09 1.06
C PRO A 38 -15.66 1.05 1.86
N LEU A 39 -14.62 1.64 1.30
CA LEU A 39 -13.26 1.56 1.85
C LEU A 39 -13.13 2.18 3.27
N ASP A 40 -13.88 3.25 3.55
CA ASP A 40 -13.89 3.93 4.85
C ASP A 40 -14.44 3.05 5.99
N LYS A 41 -15.40 2.17 5.68
CA LYS A 41 -15.97 1.21 6.64
C LYS A 41 -14.98 0.12 7.03
N ARG A 42 -14.00 -0.16 6.17
CA ARG A 42 -12.97 -1.19 6.42
C ARG A 42 -11.87 -0.71 7.35
N VAL A 43 -11.71 0.60 7.56
CA VAL A 43 -10.64 1.16 8.40
C VAL A 43 -10.71 0.63 9.83
N SER A 44 -11.90 0.48 10.40
CA SER A 44 -12.05 -0.06 11.77
C SER A 44 -11.61 -1.53 11.90
N GLU A 45 -11.68 -2.31 10.82
CA GLU A 45 -11.26 -3.72 10.81
C GLU A 45 -9.74 -3.87 10.89
N LEU A 46 -8.98 -2.80 10.58
CA LEU A 46 -7.52 -2.79 10.72
C LEU A 46 -7.04 -2.97 12.16
N LYS A 47 -7.93 -2.86 13.16
CA LYS A 47 -7.62 -3.13 14.57
C LYS A 47 -7.22 -4.58 14.82
N GLU A 48 -7.81 -5.50 14.06
CA GLU A 48 -7.56 -6.94 14.19
C GLU A 48 -6.27 -7.37 13.49
N MET A 49 -5.69 -6.50 12.65
CA MET A 49 -4.48 -6.80 11.89
C MET A 49 -3.27 -6.18 12.58
N ILE A 50 -2.46 -7.01 13.23
CA ILE A 50 -1.22 -6.57 13.87
C ILE A 50 -0.23 -6.08 12.80
N ALA A 51 0.19 -4.83 12.89
CA ALA A 51 1.25 -4.30 12.04
C ALA A 51 2.63 -4.69 12.59
N GLN A 52 2.83 -4.50 13.90
CA GLN A 52 4.02 -4.94 14.62
C GLN A 52 3.69 -5.00 16.12
N GLU A 53 4.07 -6.08 16.82
CA GLU A 53 3.71 -6.35 18.22
C GLU A 53 3.89 -5.17 19.20
N LYS A 54 4.96 -4.38 19.06
CA LYS A 54 5.25 -3.21 19.92
C LYS A 54 4.61 -1.91 19.41
N LEU A 55 4.28 -1.82 18.11
CA LEU A 55 3.68 -0.63 17.48
C LEU A 55 2.15 -0.72 17.36
N GLY A 56 1.57 -1.89 17.60
CA GLY A 56 0.15 -2.16 17.54
C GLY A 56 -0.35 -2.60 16.16
N SER A 57 -1.63 -2.32 15.93
CA SER A 57 -2.39 -2.71 14.75
C SER A 57 -2.14 -1.78 13.56
N TYR A 58 -2.60 -2.18 12.37
CA TYR A 58 -2.63 -1.27 11.22
C TYR A 58 -3.57 -0.09 11.45
N TYR A 59 -4.59 -0.24 12.31
CA TYR A 59 -5.42 0.90 12.72
C TYR A 59 -4.60 1.93 13.51
N ASP A 60 -3.78 1.47 14.46
CA ASP A 60 -2.89 2.36 15.23
C ASP A 60 -1.89 3.07 14.32
N LYS A 61 -1.33 2.34 13.34
CA LYS A 61 -0.48 2.91 12.30
C LYS A 61 -1.24 3.97 11.50
N THR A 62 -2.43 3.67 10.97
CA THR A 62 -3.27 4.63 10.24
C THR A 62 -3.49 5.92 11.03
N LEU A 63 -3.83 5.83 12.32
CA LEU A 63 -4.01 7.02 13.15
C LEU A 63 -2.72 7.82 13.36
N ARG A 64 -1.55 7.15 13.46
CA ARG A 64 -0.26 7.84 13.47
C ARG A 64 0.01 8.55 12.14
N LEU A 65 -0.24 7.88 11.01
CA LEU A 65 -0.05 8.46 9.68
C LEU A 65 -0.90 9.73 9.49
N VAL A 66 -2.17 9.71 9.87
CA VAL A 66 -3.04 10.91 9.79
C VAL A 66 -2.43 12.09 10.55
N LYS A 67 -1.96 11.86 11.78
CA LYS A 67 -1.35 12.91 12.62
C LYS A 67 -0.04 13.41 12.03
N LEU A 68 0.85 12.50 11.64
CA LEU A 68 2.18 12.83 11.11
C LEU A 68 2.07 13.53 9.75
N ALA A 69 1.27 13.02 8.83
CA ALA A 69 1.15 13.56 7.48
C ALA A 69 0.54 14.96 7.50
N SER A 70 -0.49 15.18 8.34
CA SER A 70 -1.04 16.53 8.59
C SER A 70 0.00 17.48 9.20
N GLY A 71 0.82 16.99 10.13
CA GLY A 71 1.88 17.78 10.76
C GLY A 71 2.98 18.19 9.77
N ILE A 72 3.40 17.24 8.92
CA ILE A 72 4.38 17.48 7.86
C ILE A 72 3.83 18.48 6.84
N ALA A 73 2.62 18.26 6.33
CA ALA A 73 1.98 19.20 5.40
C ALA A 73 1.87 20.63 5.96
N SER A 74 1.60 20.76 7.26
CA SER A 74 1.56 22.06 7.95
C SER A 74 2.94 22.71 8.05
N ARG A 75 3.98 21.95 8.40
CA ARG A 75 5.36 22.45 8.48
C ARG A 75 5.93 22.84 7.12
N LEU A 76 5.47 22.19 6.05
CA LEU A 76 5.80 22.54 4.67
C LEU A 76 4.99 23.73 4.13
N GLY A 77 4.13 24.37 4.95
CA GLY A 77 3.36 25.55 4.55
C GLY A 77 2.28 25.27 3.50
N ARG A 78 1.75 24.03 3.43
CA ARG A 78 0.75 23.65 2.42
C ARG A 78 -0.64 24.16 2.75
N SER A 79 -1.43 24.34 1.70
CA SER A 79 -2.80 24.85 1.81
C SER A 79 -3.70 23.87 2.59
N GLU A 80 -4.79 24.37 3.16
CA GLU A 80 -5.71 23.51 3.91
C GLU A 80 -6.31 22.42 3.01
N LYS A 81 -6.56 22.73 1.74
CA LYS A 81 -7.01 21.76 0.73
C LYS A 81 -6.06 20.56 0.62
N ILE A 82 -4.74 20.80 0.55
CA ILE A 82 -3.77 19.70 0.48
C ILE A 82 -3.72 18.92 1.81
N LYS A 83 -3.79 19.62 2.94
CA LYS A 83 -3.81 18.94 4.25
C LYS A 83 -5.02 18.04 4.42
N GLU A 84 -6.20 18.47 3.99
CA GLU A 84 -7.43 17.67 4.02
C GLU A 84 -7.28 16.41 3.16
N LYS A 85 -6.78 16.56 1.94
CA LYS A 85 -6.51 15.43 1.04
C LYS A 85 -5.50 14.44 1.63
N VAL A 86 -4.42 14.93 2.21
CA VAL A 86 -3.41 14.11 2.88
C VAL A 86 -3.99 13.37 4.08
N LYS A 87 -4.80 14.04 4.91
CA LYS A 87 -5.46 13.41 6.07
C LYS A 87 -6.41 12.30 5.63
N GLU A 88 -7.24 12.56 4.64
CA GLU A 88 -8.19 11.58 4.13
C GLU A 88 -7.47 10.38 3.49
N ALA A 89 -6.48 10.64 2.63
CA ALA A 89 -5.66 9.59 2.04
C ALA A 89 -4.93 8.77 3.12
N ALA A 90 -4.34 9.42 4.13
CA ALA A 90 -3.67 8.74 5.24
C ALA A 90 -4.61 7.83 6.01
N TYR A 91 -5.86 8.25 6.23
CA TYR A 91 -6.86 7.46 6.93
C TYR A 91 -7.29 6.21 6.16
N LEU A 92 -7.29 6.28 4.83
CA LEU A 92 -7.78 5.22 3.94
C LEU A 92 -6.68 4.31 3.38
N CYS A 93 -5.43 4.76 3.36
CA CYS A 93 -4.36 4.14 2.56
C CYS A 93 -4.02 2.69 2.90
N LYS A 94 -4.37 2.22 4.11
CA LYS A 94 -4.15 0.83 4.55
C LYS A 94 -5.41 -0.03 4.55
N ALA A 95 -6.57 0.54 4.26
CA ALA A 95 -7.85 -0.13 4.41
C ALA A 95 -8.05 -1.29 3.43
N ASP A 96 -7.36 -1.26 2.29
CA ASP A 96 -7.40 -2.34 1.30
C ASP A 96 -6.70 -3.62 1.81
N LEU A 97 -5.83 -3.56 2.81
CA LEU A 97 -5.20 -4.73 3.42
C LEU A 97 -6.20 -5.76 3.96
N ILE A 98 -7.42 -5.34 4.33
CA ILE A 98 -8.47 -6.22 4.85
C ILE A 98 -9.27 -6.89 3.73
N THR A 99 -9.18 -6.40 2.50
CA THR A 99 -9.99 -6.86 1.37
C THR A 99 -9.54 -8.24 0.91
N GLN A 100 -10.46 -9.03 0.37
CA GLN A 100 -10.14 -10.39 -0.11
C GLN A 100 -9.14 -10.34 -1.27
N MET A 101 -9.29 -9.36 -2.17
CA MET A 101 -8.37 -9.13 -3.28
C MET A 101 -6.93 -8.93 -2.81
N VAL A 102 -6.69 -8.10 -1.80
CA VAL A 102 -5.32 -7.83 -1.32
C VAL A 102 -4.79 -8.98 -0.45
N LYS A 103 -5.65 -9.66 0.29
CA LYS A 103 -5.27 -10.89 1.02
C LYS A 103 -4.77 -11.98 0.06
N GLU A 104 -5.45 -12.16 -1.07
CA GLU A 104 -5.07 -13.14 -2.08
C GLU A 104 -3.93 -12.66 -3.00
N PHE A 105 -3.90 -11.35 -3.29
CA PHE A 105 -2.91 -10.72 -4.17
C PHE A 105 -2.22 -9.53 -3.47
N PRO A 106 -1.28 -9.77 -2.54
CA PRO A 106 -0.63 -8.70 -1.76
C PRO A 106 0.11 -7.65 -2.62
N SER A 107 0.49 -8.00 -3.84
CA SER A 107 1.11 -7.08 -4.80
C SER A 107 0.18 -5.94 -5.23
N LEU A 108 -1.13 -6.09 -5.06
CA LEU A 108 -2.14 -5.08 -5.42
C LEU A 108 -2.46 -4.07 -4.31
N HIS A 109 -1.83 -4.20 -3.13
CA HIS A 109 -1.97 -3.20 -2.06
C HIS A 109 -1.55 -1.81 -2.56
N GLY A 110 -2.40 -0.81 -2.33
CA GLY A 110 -2.32 0.56 -2.83
C GLY A 110 -3.10 0.74 -4.13
N ILE A 111 -2.99 -0.21 -5.07
CA ILE A 111 -3.73 -0.21 -6.33
C ILE A 111 -5.22 -0.43 -6.05
N MET A 112 -5.56 -1.48 -5.29
CA MET A 112 -6.95 -1.73 -4.92
C MET A 112 -7.50 -0.64 -3.99
N GLY A 113 -6.67 -0.12 -3.08
CA GLY A 113 -7.04 1.04 -2.27
C GLY A 113 -7.48 2.25 -3.11
N GLN A 114 -6.75 2.57 -4.19
CA GLN A 114 -7.14 3.62 -5.11
C GLN A 114 -8.48 3.31 -5.80
N GLU A 115 -8.61 2.12 -6.39
CA GLU A 115 -9.83 1.71 -7.11
C GLU A 115 -11.06 1.76 -6.21
N TYR A 116 -10.95 1.22 -4.99
CA TYR A 116 -12.05 1.24 -4.02
C TYR A 116 -12.36 2.64 -3.49
N ALA A 117 -11.35 3.52 -3.36
CA ALA A 117 -11.57 4.92 -3.01
C ALA A 117 -12.36 5.65 -4.12
N LEU A 118 -11.95 5.51 -5.38
CA LEU A 118 -12.65 6.10 -6.52
C LEU A 118 -14.10 5.60 -6.61
N GLN A 119 -14.30 4.30 -6.48
CA GLN A 119 -15.64 3.70 -6.48
C GLN A 119 -16.52 4.20 -5.32
N SER A 120 -15.91 4.50 -4.17
CA SER A 120 -16.61 5.08 -3.01
C SER A 120 -16.85 6.59 -3.15
N GLY A 121 -16.57 7.18 -4.31
CA GLY A 121 -16.80 8.60 -4.61
C GLY A 121 -15.78 9.55 -3.98
N LYS A 122 -14.58 9.08 -3.65
CA LYS A 122 -13.50 9.93 -3.10
C LYS A 122 -12.88 10.81 -4.18
N ASP A 123 -12.30 11.93 -3.74
CA ASP A 123 -11.57 12.87 -4.61
C ASP A 123 -10.42 12.14 -5.34
N GLN A 124 -10.21 12.50 -6.60
CA GLN A 124 -9.23 11.82 -7.46
C GLN A 124 -7.79 11.95 -6.93
N GLU A 125 -7.41 13.09 -6.35
CA GLU A 125 -6.08 13.26 -5.76
C GLU A 125 -5.96 12.47 -4.44
N VAL A 126 -7.04 12.28 -3.69
CA VAL A 126 -7.05 11.40 -2.51
C VAL A 126 -6.79 9.95 -2.93
N ALA A 127 -7.51 9.46 -3.94
CA ALA A 127 -7.31 8.12 -4.45
C ALA A 127 -5.91 7.93 -5.07
N GLN A 128 -5.40 8.94 -5.78
CA GLN A 128 -4.03 8.94 -6.29
C GLN A 128 -2.99 8.92 -5.16
N ALA A 129 -3.19 9.69 -4.09
CA ALA A 129 -2.30 9.65 -2.92
C ALA A 129 -2.33 8.27 -2.23
N ILE A 130 -3.47 7.58 -2.22
CA ILE A 130 -3.58 6.19 -1.75
C ILE A 130 -2.79 5.23 -2.66
N LEU A 131 -2.75 5.41 -3.98
CA LEU A 131 -1.86 4.62 -4.82
C LEU A 131 -0.38 4.91 -4.51
N GLU A 132 -0.05 6.19 -4.46
CA GLU A 132 1.33 6.70 -4.39
C GLU A 132 1.99 6.48 -3.03
N HIS A 133 1.23 6.27 -1.95
CA HIS A 133 1.81 6.15 -0.59
C HIS A 133 2.87 5.05 -0.44
N ARG A 134 2.87 4.05 -1.34
CA ARG A 134 3.87 2.97 -1.33
C ARG A 134 5.10 3.27 -2.17
N MET A 135 5.05 4.30 -3.02
CA MET A 135 6.11 4.64 -3.95
C MET A 135 7.26 5.38 -3.23
N PRO A 136 8.52 5.19 -3.67
CA PRO A 136 8.98 4.07 -4.51
C PRO A 136 8.96 2.75 -3.72
N ARG A 137 8.53 1.66 -4.37
CA ARG A 137 8.42 0.32 -3.75
C ARG A 137 9.72 -0.48 -3.83
N PHE A 138 10.56 -0.17 -4.81
CA PHE A 138 11.87 -0.77 -5.06
C PHE A 138 12.76 0.26 -5.79
N SER A 139 14.06 -0.02 -5.87
CA SER A 139 15.01 0.88 -6.54
C SER A 139 14.68 1.01 -8.03
N GLY A 140 14.52 2.25 -8.50
CA GLY A 140 14.11 2.54 -9.88
C GLY A 140 12.60 2.43 -10.15
N ASP A 141 11.78 2.27 -9.11
CA ASP A 141 10.32 2.44 -9.22
C ASP A 141 9.96 3.92 -9.47
N GLY A 142 8.71 4.17 -9.86
CA GLY A 142 8.21 5.54 -10.00
C GLY A 142 8.15 6.29 -8.67
N LEU A 143 8.18 7.62 -8.73
CA LEU A 143 7.99 8.51 -7.58
C LEU A 143 6.54 9.02 -7.52
N PRO A 144 6.04 9.40 -6.33
CA PRO A 144 4.77 10.08 -6.20
C PRO A 144 4.70 11.33 -7.08
N HIS A 145 3.64 11.46 -7.87
CA HIS A 145 3.45 12.62 -8.75
C HIS A 145 2.62 13.72 -8.08
N THR A 146 1.77 13.36 -7.12
CA THR A 146 0.95 14.33 -6.40
C THR A 146 1.65 14.80 -5.13
N GLU A 147 1.41 16.05 -4.75
CA GLU A 147 1.94 16.60 -3.50
C GLU A 147 1.39 15.84 -2.29
N ALA A 148 0.11 15.47 -2.31
CA ALA A 148 -0.50 14.69 -1.24
C ALA A 148 0.09 13.28 -1.14
N GLY A 149 0.32 12.63 -2.29
CA GLY A 149 0.98 11.33 -2.38
C GLY A 149 2.43 11.37 -1.91
N ALA A 150 3.19 12.39 -2.30
CA ALA A 150 4.58 12.58 -1.86
C ALA A 150 4.68 12.74 -0.34
N ILE A 151 3.83 13.59 0.25
CA ILE A 151 3.78 13.79 1.71
C ILE A 151 3.40 12.48 2.41
N LEU A 152 2.38 11.77 1.91
CA LEU A 152 1.91 10.54 2.54
C LEU A 152 2.94 9.40 2.41
N ALA A 153 3.55 9.22 1.23
CA ALA A 153 4.59 8.25 0.99
C ALA A 153 5.80 8.48 1.90
N LEU A 154 6.28 9.73 1.96
CA LEU A 154 7.34 10.12 2.88
C LEU A 154 6.96 9.79 4.34
N THR A 155 5.74 10.12 4.74
CA THR A 155 5.25 9.89 6.11
C THR A 155 5.22 8.40 6.46
N ASP A 156 4.67 7.55 5.59
CA ASP A 156 4.55 6.11 5.86
C ASP A 156 5.91 5.43 5.95
N LYS A 157 6.87 5.84 5.10
CA LYS A 157 8.24 5.34 5.15
C LYS A 157 8.95 5.77 6.43
N VAL A 158 8.79 7.03 6.85
CA VAL A 158 9.37 7.55 8.10
C VAL A 158 8.76 6.86 9.33
N ASP A 159 7.43 6.70 9.41
CA ASP A 159 6.77 5.97 10.51
C ASP A 159 7.28 4.54 10.61
N THR A 160 7.39 3.85 9.47
CA THR A 160 7.90 2.48 9.41
C THR A 160 9.36 2.41 9.87
N LEU A 161 10.22 3.29 9.36
CA LEU A 161 11.64 3.30 9.67
C LEU A 161 11.89 3.59 11.16
N VAL A 162 11.31 4.69 11.66
CA VAL A 162 11.48 5.12 13.05
C VAL A 162 10.85 4.11 14.01
N GLY A 163 9.63 3.64 13.70
CA GLY A 163 8.93 2.65 14.52
C GLY A 163 9.70 1.33 14.62
N SER A 164 10.28 0.86 13.51
CA SER A 164 11.06 -0.38 13.49
C SER A 164 12.35 -0.26 14.31
N PHE A 165 13.05 0.85 14.21
CA PHE A 165 14.24 1.12 15.03
C PHE A 165 13.89 1.16 16.52
N TRP A 166 12.82 1.87 16.88
CA TRP A 166 12.33 1.93 18.26
C TRP A 166 11.94 0.53 18.79
N ALA A 167 11.34 -0.31 17.95
CA ALA A 167 10.97 -1.67 18.31
C ALA A 167 12.18 -2.64 18.40
N GLY A 168 13.38 -2.21 17.99
CA GLY A 168 14.62 -2.98 18.04
C GLY A 168 14.97 -3.72 16.73
N PHE A 169 14.23 -3.48 15.65
CA PHE A 169 14.53 -4.04 14.33
C PHE A 169 15.52 -3.15 13.58
N VAL A 170 16.78 -3.18 14.01
CA VAL A 170 17.85 -2.42 13.36
C VAL A 170 18.53 -3.30 12.31
N PRO A 171 18.64 -2.86 11.04
CA PRO A 171 19.36 -3.62 10.02
C PRO A 171 20.82 -3.82 10.39
N SER A 172 21.38 -4.96 10.03
CA SER A 172 22.81 -5.22 10.18
C SER A 172 23.52 -5.06 8.84
N GLY A 173 24.87 -5.01 8.87
CA GLY A 173 25.66 -5.04 7.62
C GLY A 173 25.40 -6.30 6.78
N ALA A 174 25.03 -7.41 7.42
CA ALA A 174 24.79 -8.69 6.75
C ALA A 174 23.40 -8.82 6.12
N GLY A 175 22.42 -8.00 6.51
CA GLY A 175 21.05 -8.19 6.06
C GLY A 175 20.05 -7.19 6.60
N ASP A 176 18.94 -7.07 5.86
CA ASP A 176 17.80 -6.24 6.22
C ASP A 176 16.51 -7.00 5.93
N PRO A 177 16.09 -7.89 6.86
CA PRO A 177 14.91 -8.73 6.67
C PRO A 177 13.60 -7.95 6.52
N TRP A 178 13.58 -6.71 7.03
CA TRP A 178 12.40 -5.87 7.10
C TRP A 178 12.36 -4.80 6.01
N GLY A 179 13.40 -4.72 5.17
CA GLY A 179 13.47 -3.77 4.06
C GLY A 179 13.62 -2.30 4.47
N LEU A 180 14.14 -2.01 5.67
CA LEU A 180 14.26 -0.64 6.19
C LEU A 180 15.27 0.22 5.43
N ARG A 181 16.33 -0.38 4.86
CA ARG A 181 17.26 0.32 3.96
C ARG A 181 16.54 0.79 2.70
N ARG A 182 15.61 -0.01 2.20
CA ARG A 182 14.79 0.36 1.04
C ARG A 182 13.82 1.49 1.39
N GLU A 183 13.21 1.46 2.58
CA GLU A 183 12.36 2.59 3.01
C GLU A 183 13.18 3.87 3.20
N ALA A 184 14.38 3.79 3.78
CA ALA A 184 15.29 4.93 3.92
C ALA A 184 15.72 5.49 2.56
N GLN A 185 16.06 4.62 1.61
CA GLN A 185 16.40 5.03 0.26
C GLN A 185 15.21 5.71 -0.44
N GLY A 186 14.01 5.15 -0.30
CA GLY A 186 12.80 5.77 -0.87
C GLY A 186 12.49 7.15 -0.28
N ILE A 187 12.78 7.37 1.00
CA ILE A 187 12.70 8.72 1.61
C ILE A 187 13.63 9.70 0.90
N VAL A 188 14.87 9.29 0.63
CA VAL A 188 15.87 10.14 -0.04
C VAL A 188 15.42 10.45 -1.47
N GLU A 189 14.95 9.45 -2.22
CA GLU A 189 14.49 9.61 -3.61
C GLU A 189 13.25 10.51 -3.74
N ILE A 190 12.38 10.56 -2.73
CA ILE A 190 11.23 11.48 -2.72
C ILE A 190 11.68 12.93 -2.50
N ILE A 191 12.79 13.14 -1.77
CA ILE A 191 13.26 14.48 -1.37
C ILE A 191 14.22 15.10 -2.39
N LEU A 192 15.11 14.30 -3.00
CA LEU A 192 16.22 14.73 -3.85
C LEU A 192 16.01 14.35 -5.31
#